data_AF-A0A2J5P352-F1
#
_entry.id   AF-A0A2J5P352-F1
#
_cell.length_a   1.000
_cell.length_b   1.000
_cell.length_c   1.000
_cell.angle_alpha   90.00
_cell.angle_beta   90.00
_cell.angle_gamma   90.00
#
_symmetry.space_group_name_H-M   'P 1'
#
loop_
_entity.id
_entity.type
_entity.pdbx_description
1 polymer ?
#
loop_
_entity_poly.entity_id
_entity_poly.type
_entity_poly.pdbx_seq_one_letter_code
_entity_poly.pdbx_strand_id
1 'polypeptide(L)' 'MSAAGLKLETQNVNVPACLFYRNYGFTLGGYDRYLYSALPEKDEIALFWYYMLT' A
#
# COMPACT_ATOMS: atom_id res chain seq x y z
N MET A 1 -20.47 12.90 -7.91
CA MET A 1 -20.15 11.76 -7.03
C MET A 1 -18.85 12.08 -6.32
N SER A 2 -18.78 11.91 -4.99
CA SER A 2 -17.53 12.04 -4.22
C SER A 2 -16.79 10.70 -4.23
N ALA A 3 -15.46 10.73 -4.11
CA ALA A 3 -14.69 9.52 -3.86
C ALA A 3 -15.01 8.97 -2.46
N ALA A 4 -15.11 7.65 -2.33
CA ALA A 4 -15.39 6.97 -1.05
C ALA A 4 -14.12 6.80 -0.17
N GLY A 5 -12.94 7.07 -0.72
CA GLY A 5 -11.66 6.89 -0.04
C GLY A 5 -10.47 6.98 -0.98
N LEU A 6 -9.29 6.73 -0.41
CA LEU A 6 -8.00 6.64 -1.10
C LEU A 6 -7.44 5.23 -0.97
N LYS A 7 -6.82 4.75 -2.05
CA LYS A 7 -6.03 3.52 -2.07
C LYS A 7 -4.61 3.87 -2.48
N LEU A 8 -3.63 3.31 -1.78
CA LEU A 8 -2.21 3.42 -2.11
C LEU A 8 -1.60 2.03 -2.20
N GLU A 9 -0.48 1.95 -2.93
CA GLU A 9 0.37 0.78 -3.05
C GLU A 9 1.79 1.20 -2.61
N THR A 10 2.49 0.33 -1.88
CA THR A 10 3.91 0.49 -1.57
C THR A 10 4.59 -0.86 -1.42
N GLN A 11 5.86 -0.93 -1.78
CA GLN A 11 6.71 -2.09 -1.48
C GLN A 11 6.89 -2.28 0.03
N ASN A 12 7.01 -3.54 0.47
CA ASN A 12 7.22 -3.91 1.87
C ASN A 12 8.53 -3.36 2.47
N VAL A 13 9.54 -3.11 1.64
CA VAL A 13 10.84 -2.56 2.08
C VAL A 13 10.80 -1.05 2.33
N ASN A 14 9.79 -0.34 1.82
CA ASN A 14 9.62 1.10 2.06
C ASN A 14 8.90 1.34 3.40
N VAL A 15 9.60 0.97 4.48
CA VAL A 15 9.11 1.12 5.86
C VAL A 15 8.76 2.57 6.21
N PRO A 16 9.53 3.61 5.79
CA PRO A 16 9.14 5.00 6.06
C PRO A 16 7.77 5.36 5.48
N ALA A 17 7.45 4.93 4.25
CA ALA A 17 6.15 5.15 3.64
C ALA A 17 5.04 4.40 4.40
N CYS A 18 5.27 3.14 4.78
CA CYS A 18 4.32 2.36 5.57
C CYS A 18 3.97 3.04 6.91
N LEU A 19 4.98 3.55 7.63
CA LEU A 19 4.77 4.27 8.87
C LEU A 19 4.05 5.60 8.64
N PHE A 20 4.37 6.31 7.56
CA PHE A 20 3.66 7.52 7.14
C PHE A 20 2.16 7.22 6.90
N TYR A 21 1.82 6.23 6.08
CA TYR A 21 0.43 5.89 5.79
C TYR A 21 -0.34 5.51 7.05
N ARG A 22 0.23 4.65 7.90
CA ARG A 22 -0.37 4.27 9.18
C ARG A 22 -0.64 5.49 10.07
N ASN A 23 0.31 6.41 10.17
CA ASN A 23 0.18 7.61 11.00
C ASN A 23 -0.89 8.59 10.47
N TYR A 24 -1.16 8.59 9.17
CA TYR A 24 -2.23 9.39 8.54
C TYR A 24 -3.60 8.70 8.56
N GLY A 25 -3.71 7.53 9.20
CA GLY A 25 -4.98 6.81 9.38
C GLY A 25 -5.31 5.83 8.25
N PHE A 26 -4.36 5.52 7.36
CA PHE A 26 -4.55 4.41 6.43
C PHE A 26 -4.47 3.07 7.17
N THR A 27 -5.22 2.10 6.68
CA THR A 27 -5.19 0.71 7.15
C THR A 27 -4.60 -0.19 6.07
N LEU A 28 -3.78 -1.17 6.46
CA LEU A 28 -3.26 -2.18 5.55
C LEU A 28 -4.39 -3.17 5.24
N GLY A 29 -4.85 -3.21 3.99
CA GLY A 29 -6.00 -4.01 3.56
C GLY A 29 -5.64 -5.28 2.78
N GLY A 30 -4.39 -5.42 2.33
CA GLY A 30 -3.95 -6.60 1.60
C GLY A 30 -2.54 -6.47 1.05
N TYR A 31 -2.06 -7.54 0.41
CA TYR A 31 -0.75 -7.58 -0.22
C TYR A 31 -0.74 -8.52 -1.44
N ASP A 32 0.24 -8.33 -2.31
CA ASP A 32 0.53 -9.21 -3.45
C ASP A 32 2.03 -9.50 -3.52
N ARG A 33 2.39 -10.78 -3.43
CA ARG A 33 3.78 -11.25 -3.45
C ARG A 33 4.37 -11.37 -4.86
N TYR A 34 3.53 -11.31 -5.89
CA TYR A 34 3.93 -11.57 -7.26
C TYR A 34 3.69 -10.36 -8.17
N LEU A 35 3.19 -9.24 -7.64
CA LEU A 35 2.96 -8.03 -8.43
C LEU A 35 4.24 -7.57 -9.15
N TYR A 36 5.39 -7.71 -8.50
CA TYR A 36 6.68 -7.30 -9.04
C TYR A 36 7.47 -8.44 -9.70
N SER A 37 6.89 -9.62 -9.92
CA SER A 37 7.65 -10.81 -10.34
C SER A 37 8.41 -10.66 -11.67
N ALA A 38 8.01 -9.71 -12.51
CA ALA A 38 8.63 -9.39 -13.79
C ALA A 38 9.57 -8.18 -13.75
N LEU A 39 9.81 -7.60 -12.57
CA LEU A 39 10.59 -6.39 -12.34
C LEU A 39 11.87 -6.71 -11.53
N PRO A 40 12.86 -5.79 -11.49
CA PRO A 40 14.06 -5.96 -10.65
C PRO A 40 13.73 -6.20 -9.17
N GLU A 41 12.65 -5.62 -8.67
CA GLU A 41 12.15 -5.70 -7.30
C GLU A 41 11.28 -6.96 -7.04
N LYS A 42 11.45 -8.01 -7.84
CA LYS A 42 10.65 -9.26 -7.79
C LYS A 42 10.56 -9.96 -6.42
N ASP A 43 11.50 -9.70 -5.52
CA ASP A 43 11.52 -10.27 -4.18
C ASP A 43 10.76 -9.41 -3.15
N GLU A 44 10.26 -8.24 -3.60
CA GLU A 44 9.46 -7.33 -2.80
C GLU A 44 7.96 -7.65 -2.91
N ILE A 45 7.23 -7.33 -1.85
CA ILE A 45 5.80 -7.56 -1.72
C ILE A 45 5.09 -6.21 -1.81
N ALA A 46 4.13 -6.11 -2.72
CA ALA A 46 3.26 -4.95 -2.81
C ALA A 46 2.26 -4.94 -1.65
N LEU A 47 2.15 -3.82 -0.94
CA LEU A 47 1.25 -3.61 0.19
C LEU A 47 0.18 -2.59 -0.20
N PHE A 48 -1.10 -2.94 -0.01
CA PHE A 48 -2.22 -2.07 -0.35
C PHE A 48 -2.82 -1.41 0.89
N TRP A 49 -2.79 -0.08 0.92
CA TRP A 49 -3.25 0.76 2.02
C TRP A 49 -4.54 1.50 1.66
N TYR A 50 -5.45 1.65 2.62
CA TYR A 50 -6.78 2.26 2.42
C TYR A 50 -7.09 3.31 3.47
N TYR A 51 -7.58 4.46 3.02
CA TYR A 51 -8.15 5.52 3.86
C TYR A 51 -9.58 5.78 3.41
N MET A 52 -10.55 5.49 4.26
CA MET A 52 -11.97 5.67 3.95
C MET A 52 -12.40 7.09 4.34
N LEU A 53 -12.99 7.82 3.40
CA LEU A 53 -13.58 9.14 3.63
C LEU A 53 -15.01 8.93 4.14
N THR A 54 -15.15 8.69 5.44
CA THR A 54 -16.45 8.61 6.11
C THR A 54 -17.16 9.94 6.12
#